data_AF-A0A496SU87-F1
#
_entry.id   AF-A0A496SU87-F1
#
_cell.length_a   1.000
_cell.length_b   1.000
_cell.length_c   1.000
_cell.angle_alpha   90.00
_cell.angle_beta   90.00
_cell.angle_gamma   90.00
#
_symmetry.space_group_name_H-M   'P 1'
#
loop_
_entity.id
_entity.type
_entity.pdbx_description
1 polymer ?
#
loop_
_entity_poly.entity_id
_entity_poly.type
_entity_poly.pdbx_seq_one_letter_code
_entity_poly.pdbx_strand_id
1 'polypeptide(L)'
;MSKEKKALERADVPPELGLGTREDVAVLARRIKMVIPGGSKLSDEQTMVAAQYAIANNINLTSDIWLWPDPKTGQVVFGDKYTVMVSWAKSKGDFRKRFRRLTLDEKANEGLQPEDIAVWCWILREDKMHLIKEFQEMGANFGEAYDMVATRAIGVVTHQDDMWNKKYKREQAPPKGWTWAQRAEVRALKNAIRAEYGKPTPAEMAQRSWIVDGVETVPSDWEDVTEESPRLAAKAAALNAQDRERREKHPPEKQDAGAAFEDLFDEAPSWGRSEVVEEAEDEDDAGTEANPQLL
;
A
#
# COMPACT_ATOMS: atom_id res chain seq x y z
N MET A 1 -17.80 -24.63 -2.58
CA MET A 1 -17.10 -24.06 -3.75
C MET A 1 -15.81 -23.41 -3.27
N SER A 2 -14.66 -23.74 -3.88
CA SER A 2 -13.33 -23.23 -3.48
C SER A 2 -13.28 -21.71 -3.55
N LYS A 3 -12.58 -21.06 -2.60
CA LYS A 3 -12.31 -19.61 -2.60
C LYS A 3 -11.66 -19.14 -3.92
N GLU A 4 -10.98 -20.02 -4.64
CA GLU A 4 -10.41 -19.72 -5.97
C GLU A 4 -11.45 -19.47 -7.06
N LYS A 5 -12.65 -20.08 -6.98
CA LYS A 5 -13.71 -19.84 -7.97
C LYS A 5 -14.36 -18.46 -7.83
N LYS A 6 -14.45 -17.92 -6.60
CA LYS A 6 -14.98 -16.56 -6.37
C LYS A 6 -14.04 -15.46 -6.85
N ALA A 7 -12.75 -15.73 -6.97
CA ALA A 7 -11.79 -14.77 -7.53
C ALA A 7 -11.86 -14.68 -9.06
N LEU A 8 -12.29 -15.75 -9.74
CA LEU A 8 -12.42 -15.78 -11.20
C LEU A 8 -13.75 -15.21 -11.72
N GLU A 9 -14.83 -15.25 -10.93
CA GLU A 9 -16.14 -14.68 -11.30
C GLU A 9 -16.19 -13.14 -11.27
N ARG A 10 -15.12 -12.46 -10.83
CA ARG A 10 -14.98 -10.99 -10.94
C ARG A 10 -14.57 -10.50 -12.34
N ALA A 11 -14.49 -11.38 -13.34
CA ALA A 11 -13.98 -11.07 -14.67
C ALA A 11 -15.04 -10.64 -15.70
N ASP A 12 -16.33 -10.63 -15.38
CA ASP A 12 -17.41 -10.26 -16.33
C ASP A 12 -17.87 -8.81 -16.16
N VAL A 13 -16.97 -7.85 -16.37
CA VAL A 13 -17.34 -6.44 -16.57
C VAL A 13 -17.33 -6.13 -18.08
N PRO A 14 -18.42 -5.60 -18.67
CA PRO A 14 -18.48 -5.30 -20.10
C PRO A 14 -17.42 -4.27 -20.55
N PRO A 15 -16.97 -4.31 -21.81
CA PRO A 15 -15.83 -3.56 -22.31
C PRO A 15 -16.23 -2.16 -22.81
N GLU A 16 -16.90 -1.36 -21.99
CA GLU A 16 -16.68 0.08 -22.10
C GLU A 16 -15.35 0.33 -21.41
N LEU A 17 -14.26 0.48 -22.18
CA LEU A 17 -12.87 0.69 -21.70
C LEU A 17 -12.86 1.17 -20.25
N GLY A 18 -12.70 0.24 -19.29
CA GLY A 18 -13.03 0.42 -17.87
C GLY A 18 -12.16 1.45 -17.17
N LEU A 19 -12.24 2.70 -17.60
CA LEU A 19 -11.44 3.86 -17.22
C LEU A 19 -12.10 4.63 -16.07
N GLY A 20 -13.27 4.19 -15.62
CA GLY A 20 -14.11 4.87 -14.64
C GLY A 20 -14.82 6.08 -15.21
N THR A 21 -15.77 6.62 -14.45
CA THR A 21 -16.38 7.90 -14.78
C THR A 21 -15.38 9.04 -14.56
N ARG A 22 -15.63 10.21 -15.15
CA ARG A 22 -14.82 11.42 -14.91
C ARG A 22 -14.77 11.78 -13.42
N GLU A 23 -15.86 11.54 -12.70
CA GLU A 23 -15.98 11.79 -11.27
C GLU A 23 -15.10 10.81 -10.48
N ASP A 24 -15.13 9.51 -10.81
CA ASP A 24 -14.27 8.49 -10.17
C ASP A 24 -12.78 8.83 -10.33
N VAL A 25 -12.38 9.22 -11.55
CA VAL A 25 -11.00 9.62 -11.84
C VAL A 25 -10.62 10.85 -11.02
N ALA A 26 -11.49 11.86 -10.92
CA ALA A 26 -11.22 13.08 -10.18
C ALA A 26 -11.12 12.84 -8.66
N VAL A 27 -11.99 11.98 -8.11
CA VAL A 27 -11.93 11.56 -6.70
C VAL A 27 -10.62 10.83 -6.42
N LEU A 28 -10.27 9.86 -7.26
CA LEU A 28 -9.02 9.10 -7.11
C LEU A 28 -7.78 9.98 -7.29
N ALA A 29 -7.77 10.92 -8.24
CA ALA A 29 -6.65 11.85 -8.45
C ALA A 29 -6.41 12.73 -7.22
N ARG A 30 -7.47 13.25 -6.57
CA ARG A 30 -7.37 13.98 -5.30
C ARG A 30 -6.78 13.08 -4.21
N ARG A 31 -7.27 11.84 -4.09
CA ARG A 31 -6.73 10.86 -3.14
C ARG A 31 -5.26 10.57 -3.39
N ILE A 32 -4.82 10.45 -4.65
CA ILE A 32 -3.42 10.24 -5.01
C ILE A 32 -2.54 11.37 -4.48
N LYS A 33 -2.96 12.63 -4.64
CA LYS A 33 -2.20 13.79 -4.14
C LYS A 33 -2.00 13.77 -2.63
N MET A 34 -3.01 13.31 -1.88
CA MET A 34 -3.01 13.30 -0.42
C MET A 34 -2.31 12.06 0.15
N VAL A 35 -2.60 10.89 -0.39
CA VAL A 35 -2.28 9.58 0.23
C VAL A 35 -1.01 8.96 -0.33
N ILE A 36 -0.56 9.31 -1.55
CA ILE A 36 0.58 8.62 -2.15
C ILE A 36 1.89 9.34 -1.83
N PRO A 37 2.94 8.63 -1.37
CA PRO A 37 4.27 9.20 -1.27
C PRO A 37 4.74 9.75 -2.62
N GLY A 38 4.94 11.08 -2.69
CA GLY A 38 5.31 11.77 -3.92
C GLY A 38 4.13 12.29 -4.74
N GLY A 39 2.88 11.95 -4.39
CA GLY A 39 1.66 12.41 -5.06
C GLY A 39 1.51 13.93 -5.08
N SER A 40 1.90 14.61 -3.99
CA SER A 40 1.89 16.08 -3.92
C SER A 40 2.86 16.78 -4.87
N LYS A 41 3.81 16.05 -5.48
CA LYS A 41 4.76 16.57 -6.48
C LYS A 41 4.26 16.39 -7.92
N LEU A 42 3.14 15.70 -8.11
CA LEU A 42 2.56 15.46 -9.43
C LEU A 42 1.66 16.63 -9.83
N SER A 43 1.67 16.98 -11.11
CA SER A 43 0.69 17.93 -11.66
C SER A 43 -0.72 17.33 -11.62
N ASP A 44 -1.74 18.18 -11.78
CA ASP A 44 -3.12 17.70 -11.86
C ASP A 44 -3.29 16.68 -13.01
N GLU A 45 -2.72 16.96 -14.19
CA GLU A 45 -2.80 16.03 -15.32
C GLU A 45 -2.11 14.70 -15.01
N GLN A 46 -0.94 14.74 -14.37
CA GLN A 46 -0.21 13.52 -13.98
C GLN A 46 -1.02 12.67 -12.99
N THR A 47 -1.71 13.30 -12.05
CA THR A 47 -2.56 12.59 -11.08
C THR A 47 -3.81 12.00 -11.72
N MET A 48 -4.40 12.70 -12.69
CA MET A 48 -5.52 12.18 -13.47
C MET A 48 -5.10 10.97 -14.31
N VAL A 49 -3.94 11.02 -14.96
CA VAL A 49 -3.38 9.87 -15.72
C VAL A 49 -3.11 8.69 -14.78
N ALA A 50 -2.54 8.95 -13.59
CA ALA A 50 -2.29 7.91 -12.61
C ALA A 50 -3.60 7.27 -12.09
N ALA A 51 -4.63 8.08 -11.87
CA ALA A 51 -5.96 7.60 -11.48
C ALA A 51 -6.61 6.76 -12.57
N GLN A 52 -6.59 7.20 -13.83
CA GLN A 52 -7.09 6.42 -14.96
C GLN A 52 -6.37 5.09 -15.10
N TYR A 53 -5.04 5.08 -14.98
CA TYR A 53 -4.24 3.86 -15.01
C TYR A 53 -4.64 2.91 -13.88
N ALA A 54 -4.83 3.43 -12.67
CA ALA A 54 -5.22 2.64 -11.51
C ALA A 54 -6.60 2.02 -11.68
N ILE A 55 -7.58 2.78 -12.18
CA ILE A 55 -8.93 2.25 -12.44
C ILE A 55 -8.88 1.17 -13.53
N ALA A 56 -8.19 1.46 -14.65
CA ALA A 56 -8.06 0.52 -15.78
C ALA A 56 -7.41 -0.82 -15.38
N ASN A 57 -6.52 -0.81 -14.39
CA ASN A 57 -5.81 -2.00 -13.92
C ASN A 57 -6.35 -2.53 -12.58
N ASN A 58 -7.44 -1.95 -12.05
CA ASN A 58 -8.00 -2.26 -10.74
C ASN A 58 -6.97 -2.21 -9.58
N ILE A 59 -6.07 -1.23 -9.62
CA ILE A 59 -5.02 -1.03 -8.62
C ILE A 59 -5.53 -0.07 -7.54
N ASN A 60 -5.51 -0.51 -6.29
CA ASN A 60 -5.66 0.39 -5.15
C ASN A 60 -4.35 1.16 -4.96
N LEU A 61 -4.32 2.42 -5.36
CA LEU A 61 -3.20 3.30 -5.06
C LEU A 61 -3.23 3.60 -3.56
N THR A 62 -2.48 2.78 -2.81
CA THR A 62 -2.23 2.95 -1.38
C THR A 62 -0.80 3.42 -1.15
N SER A 63 -0.43 3.59 0.12
CA SER A 63 0.92 3.98 0.48
C SER A 63 2.00 3.04 -0.09
N ASP A 64 1.68 1.80 -0.47
CA ASP A 64 2.66 0.82 -0.94
C ASP A 64 3.06 0.92 -2.42
N ILE A 65 2.53 1.90 -3.14
CA ILE A 65 2.93 2.23 -4.49
C ILE A 65 3.58 3.62 -4.46
N TRP A 66 4.74 3.78 -5.10
CA TRP A 66 5.37 5.08 -5.29
C TRP A 66 5.05 5.58 -6.69
N LEU A 67 4.78 6.88 -6.77
CA LEU A 67 4.61 7.58 -8.02
C LEU A 67 5.65 8.70 -8.08
N TRP A 68 6.31 8.83 -9.22
CA TRP A 68 7.15 10.00 -9.50
C TRP A 68 7.11 10.33 -10.99
N PRO A 69 7.28 11.60 -11.36
CA PRO A 69 7.47 11.96 -12.76
C PRO A 69 8.89 11.56 -13.17
N ASP A 70 9.01 10.85 -14.28
CA ASP A 70 10.31 10.63 -14.92
C ASP A 70 10.89 11.99 -15.33
N PRO A 71 12.07 12.40 -14.81
CA PRO A 71 12.66 13.68 -15.14
C PRO A 71 12.96 13.86 -16.64
N LYS A 72 13.11 12.76 -17.40
CA LYS A 72 13.44 12.81 -18.84
C LYS A 72 12.20 12.90 -19.71
N THR A 73 11.18 12.11 -19.41
CA THR A 73 10.00 11.96 -20.27
C THR A 73 8.77 12.71 -19.75
N GLY A 74 8.78 13.13 -18.49
CA GLY A 74 7.63 13.73 -17.80
C GLY A 74 6.50 12.74 -17.49
N GLN A 75 6.65 11.47 -17.87
CA GLN A 75 5.65 10.42 -17.65
C GLN A 75 5.62 9.99 -16.19
N VAL A 76 4.46 9.58 -15.70
CA VAL A 76 4.32 9.02 -14.34
C VAL A 76 4.86 7.60 -14.33
N VAL A 77 5.84 7.35 -13.46
CA VAL A 77 6.42 6.03 -13.23
C VAL A 77 5.84 5.46 -11.94
N PHE A 78 5.39 4.21 -12.03
CA PHE A 78 4.92 3.41 -10.90
C PHE A 78 6.08 2.58 -10.36
N GLY A 79 6.37 2.71 -9.08
CA GLY A 79 7.36 1.88 -8.40
C GLY A 79 6.77 1.06 -7.27
N ASP A 80 7.00 -0.24 -7.33
CA ASP A 80 6.55 -1.14 -6.28
C ASP A 80 7.39 -0.95 -5.01
N LYS A 81 6.73 -0.67 -3.87
CA LYS A 81 7.40 -0.84 -2.58
C LYS A 81 7.80 -2.30 -2.40
N TYR A 82 8.88 -2.49 -1.63
CA TYR A 82 9.33 -3.82 -1.27
C TYR A 82 8.29 -4.59 -0.44
N THR A 83 7.40 -3.90 0.29
CA THR A 83 6.31 -4.48 1.08
C THR A 83 5.32 -5.26 0.21
N VAL A 84 4.84 -4.65 -0.89
CA VAL A 84 3.96 -5.33 -1.84
C VAL A 84 4.68 -6.49 -2.52
N MET A 85 5.94 -6.33 -2.91
CA MET A 85 6.71 -7.44 -3.49
C MET A 85 6.89 -8.62 -2.51
N VAL A 86 7.14 -8.33 -1.23
CA VAL A 86 7.24 -9.38 -0.20
C VAL A 86 5.90 -10.05 0.01
N SER A 87 4.80 -9.29 0.08
CA SER A 87 3.45 -9.85 0.21
C SER A 87 3.09 -10.72 -1.00
N TRP A 88 3.41 -10.28 -2.22
CA TRP A 88 3.23 -11.06 -3.43
C TRP A 88 4.05 -12.36 -3.39
N ALA A 89 5.33 -12.28 -3.04
CA ALA A 89 6.19 -13.46 -2.92
C ALA A 89 5.64 -14.47 -1.89
N LYS A 90 5.22 -13.98 -0.71
CA LYS A 90 4.59 -14.82 0.33
C LYS A 90 3.31 -15.51 -0.12
N SER A 91 2.59 -14.92 -1.06
CA SER A 91 1.41 -15.59 -1.63
C SER A 91 1.72 -16.74 -2.57
N LYS A 92 2.95 -16.80 -3.09
CA LYS A 92 3.45 -17.94 -3.86
C LYS A 92 4.04 -19.02 -2.95
N GLY A 93 4.52 -18.63 -1.77
CA GLY A 93 4.97 -19.53 -0.71
C GLY A 93 5.73 -18.78 0.37
N ASP A 94 5.68 -19.27 1.60
CA ASP A 94 6.47 -18.71 2.68
C ASP A 94 7.97 -18.97 2.47
N PHE A 95 8.78 -18.03 2.95
CA PHE A 95 10.22 -18.10 2.84
C PHE A 95 10.94 -17.41 3.99
N ARG A 96 12.14 -17.91 4.27
CA ARG A 96 13.09 -17.32 5.20
C ARG A 96 14.11 -16.50 4.42
N LYS A 97 14.56 -15.41 5.02
CA LYS A 97 15.57 -14.52 4.43
C LYS A 97 16.76 -14.36 5.36
N ARG A 98 17.96 -14.33 4.78
CA ARG A 98 19.22 -14.04 5.48
C ARG A 98 19.98 -12.97 4.72
N PHE A 99 20.64 -12.08 5.44
CA PHE A 99 21.49 -11.03 4.87
C PHE A 99 22.94 -11.20 5.33
N ARG A 100 23.89 -10.86 4.45
CA ARG A 100 25.32 -10.78 4.78
C ARG A 100 25.96 -9.68 3.96
N ARG A 101 26.74 -8.80 4.59
CA ARG A 101 27.56 -7.81 3.87
C ARG A 101 28.71 -8.50 3.14
N LEU A 102 29.03 -8.00 1.96
CA LEU A 102 30.19 -8.48 1.21
C LEU A 102 31.48 -7.95 1.85
N THR A 103 32.51 -8.80 1.88
CA THR A 103 33.88 -8.40 2.21
C THR A 103 34.49 -7.57 1.07
N LEU A 104 35.65 -6.96 1.30
CA LEU A 104 36.36 -6.20 0.27
C LEU A 104 36.73 -7.09 -0.93
N ASP A 105 37.21 -8.30 -0.69
CA ASP A 105 37.55 -9.26 -1.75
C ASP A 105 36.32 -9.68 -2.55
N GLU A 106 35.19 -9.91 -1.87
CA GLU A 106 33.93 -10.24 -2.54
C GLU A 106 33.40 -9.07 -3.38
N LYS A 107 33.51 -7.83 -2.88
CA LYS A 107 33.18 -6.63 -3.67
C LYS A 107 34.06 -6.54 -4.92
N ALA A 108 35.36 -6.75 -4.78
CA ALA A 108 36.31 -6.71 -5.89
C ALA A 108 35.97 -7.78 -6.95
N ASN A 109 35.58 -8.99 -6.53
CA ASN A 109 35.15 -10.06 -7.43
C ASN A 109 33.86 -9.71 -8.19
N GLU A 110 32.98 -8.91 -7.61
CA GLU A 110 31.75 -8.40 -8.23
C GLU A 110 31.99 -7.10 -9.02
N GLY A 111 33.24 -6.63 -9.13
CA GLY A 111 33.61 -5.39 -9.83
C GLY A 111 33.17 -4.11 -9.11
N LEU A 112 32.91 -4.19 -7.80
CA LEU A 112 32.47 -3.08 -6.96
C LEU A 112 33.65 -2.36 -6.33
N GLN A 113 33.47 -1.07 -6.06
CA GLN A 113 34.48 -0.26 -5.39
C GLN A 113 34.47 -0.51 -3.87
N PRO A 114 35.60 -0.30 -3.16
CA PRO A 114 35.67 -0.49 -1.71
C PRO A 114 34.61 0.28 -0.91
N GLU A 115 34.27 1.49 -1.39
CA GLU A 115 33.32 2.42 -0.78
C GLU A 115 31.86 2.03 -1.02
N ASP A 116 31.58 1.17 -2.00
CA ASP A 116 30.22 0.74 -2.31
C ASP A 116 29.67 -0.13 -1.18
N ILE A 117 28.37 -0.05 -0.91
CA ILE A 117 27.72 -0.88 0.10
C ILE A 117 26.99 -2.02 -0.61
N ALA A 118 27.47 -3.24 -0.40
CA ALA A 118 26.93 -4.44 -1.02
C ALA A 118 26.49 -5.47 0.02
N VAL A 119 25.32 -6.05 -0.20
CA VAL A 119 24.71 -7.05 0.67
C VAL A 119 24.19 -8.22 -0.16
N TRP A 120 24.56 -9.44 0.23
CA TRP A 120 23.92 -10.66 -0.22
C TRP A 120 22.62 -10.88 0.55
N CYS A 121 21.57 -11.25 -0.17
CA CYS A 121 20.34 -11.80 0.38
C CYS A 121 20.14 -13.21 -0.13
N TRP A 122 19.85 -14.13 0.79
CA TRP A 122 19.40 -15.48 0.47
C TRP A 122 17.94 -15.63 0.84
N ILE A 123 17.17 -16.24 -0.03
CA ILE A 123 15.79 -16.63 0.19
C ILE A 123 15.71 -18.15 0.12
N LEU A 124 15.28 -18.76 1.22
CA LEU A 124 14.98 -20.18 1.29
C LEU A 124 13.47 -20.36 1.47
N ARG A 125 12.83 -20.98 0.49
CA ARG A 125 11.41 -21.33 0.60
C ARG A 125 11.20 -22.45 1.61
N GLU A 126 10.08 -22.41 2.32
CA GLU A 126 9.75 -23.42 3.32
C GLU A 126 9.53 -24.81 2.71
N ASP A 127 8.92 -24.88 1.52
CA ASP A 127 8.72 -26.14 0.79
C ASP A 127 10.05 -26.78 0.33
N LYS A 128 11.12 -26.00 0.19
CA LYS A 128 12.46 -26.48 -0.17
C LYS A 128 13.34 -26.85 1.04
N MET A 129 12.86 -26.69 2.27
CA MET A 129 13.68 -26.96 3.46
C MET A 129 14.13 -28.43 3.59
N HIS A 130 13.36 -29.37 3.05
CA HIS A 130 13.73 -30.79 3.07
C HIS A 130 15.01 -31.07 2.28
N LEU A 131 15.25 -30.35 1.18
CA LEU A 131 16.45 -30.50 0.34
C LEU A 131 17.75 -30.20 1.11
N ILE A 132 17.70 -29.33 2.13
CA ILE A 132 18.88 -29.07 2.97
C ILE A 132 19.31 -30.35 3.68
N LYS A 133 18.36 -31.14 4.21
CA LYS A 133 18.68 -32.40 4.88
C LYS A 133 19.24 -33.42 3.89
N GLU A 134 18.65 -33.51 2.70
CA GLU A 134 19.15 -34.39 1.64
C GLU A 134 20.61 -34.08 1.27
N PHE A 135 20.95 -32.82 1.09
CA PHE A 135 22.35 -32.42 0.83
C PHE A 135 23.28 -32.70 2.02
N GLN A 136 22.79 -32.56 3.25
CA GLN A 136 23.57 -32.93 4.44
C GLN A 136 23.83 -34.44 4.53
N GLU A 137 22.85 -35.27 4.16
CA GLU A 137 23.01 -36.73 4.06
C GLU A 137 24.01 -37.12 2.96
N MET A 138 24.12 -36.31 1.90
CA MET A 138 25.16 -36.44 0.87
C MET A 138 26.54 -35.92 1.31
N GLY A 139 26.68 -35.43 2.54
CA GLY A 139 27.95 -35.00 3.13
C GLY A 139 28.25 -33.51 3.05
N ALA A 140 27.35 -32.68 2.50
CA ALA A 140 27.50 -31.23 2.54
C ALA A 140 27.32 -30.72 3.98
N ASN A 141 28.07 -29.68 4.37
CA ASN A 141 27.74 -29.00 5.62
C ASN A 141 26.48 -28.12 5.45
N PHE A 142 25.89 -27.66 6.55
CA PHE A 142 24.65 -26.86 6.50
C PHE A 142 24.78 -25.59 5.65
N GLY A 143 25.95 -24.93 5.69
CA GLY A 143 26.17 -23.70 4.92
C GLY A 143 26.18 -23.96 3.42
N GLU A 144 26.89 -25.01 2.99
CA GLU A 144 26.93 -25.45 1.59
C GLU A 144 25.55 -25.89 1.10
N ALA A 145 24.85 -26.73 1.88
CA ALA A 145 23.50 -27.17 1.55
C ALA A 145 22.53 -25.99 1.44
N TYR A 146 22.63 -25.01 2.35
CA TYR A 146 21.81 -23.81 2.30
C TYR A 146 22.12 -22.96 1.05
N ASP A 147 23.40 -22.77 0.71
CA ASP A 147 23.81 -22.02 -0.48
C ASP A 147 23.41 -22.70 -1.80
N MET A 148 23.31 -24.04 -1.81
CA MET A 148 22.83 -24.81 -2.97
C MET A 148 21.30 -24.69 -3.16
N VAL A 149 20.54 -24.65 -2.06
CA VAL A 149 19.07 -24.68 -2.11
C VAL A 149 18.45 -23.28 -2.17
N ALA A 150 19.03 -22.32 -1.45
CA ALA A 150 18.50 -20.98 -1.35
C ALA A 150 18.84 -20.15 -2.59
N THR A 151 17.89 -19.33 -3.02
CA THR A 151 18.14 -18.35 -4.08
C THR A 151 18.87 -17.14 -3.51
N ARG A 152 20.00 -16.81 -4.11
CA ARG A 152 20.86 -15.70 -3.68
C ARG A 152 20.84 -14.55 -4.69
N ALA A 153 20.79 -13.32 -4.20
CA ALA A 153 21.01 -12.12 -5.01
C ALA A 153 21.69 -11.00 -4.23
N ILE A 154 22.40 -10.13 -4.95
CA ILE A 154 23.10 -8.97 -4.41
C ILE A 154 22.25 -7.72 -4.50
N GLY A 155 22.34 -6.88 -3.48
CA GLY A 155 21.86 -5.50 -3.50
C GLY A 155 23.04 -4.56 -3.28
N VAL A 156 23.20 -3.61 -4.19
CA VAL A 156 24.32 -2.67 -4.18
C VAL A 156 23.78 -1.25 -4.06
N VAL A 157 24.46 -0.44 -3.27
CA VAL A 157 24.32 1.01 -3.20
C VAL A 157 25.70 1.57 -3.56
N THR A 158 25.79 2.23 -4.71
CA THR A 158 27.09 2.73 -5.19
C THR A 158 27.36 4.11 -4.62
N HIS A 159 28.63 4.37 -4.28
CA HIS A 159 29.01 5.66 -3.75
C HIS A 159 28.71 6.79 -4.75
N GLN A 160 29.00 6.55 -6.03
CA GLN A 160 28.93 7.58 -7.08
C GLN A 160 27.50 7.97 -7.51
N ASP A 161 26.55 7.04 -7.47
CA ASP A 161 25.20 7.29 -7.96
C ASP A 161 24.16 7.44 -6.85
N ASP A 162 24.33 6.70 -5.74
CA ASP A 162 23.36 6.75 -4.65
C ASP A 162 23.76 7.71 -3.53
N MET A 163 25.04 7.70 -3.15
CA MET A 163 25.55 8.45 -2.01
C MET A 163 26.11 9.83 -2.38
N TRP A 164 26.30 10.11 -3.67
CA TRP A 164 26.86 11.37 -4.13
C TRP A 164 25.87 12.15 -5.01
N ASN A 165 25.56 13.38 -4.59
CA ASN A 165 24.73 14.25 -5.39
C ASN A 165 25.57 15.00 -6.44
N LYS A 166 25.53 14.54 -7.69
CA LYS A 166 26.30 15.13 -8.81
C LYS A 166 25.97 16.61 -9.05
N LYS A 167 24.72 17.05 -8.83
CA LYS A 167 24.29 18.45 -9.02
C LYS A 167 24.88 19.38 -7.97
N TYR A 168 24.89 18.96 -6.71
CA TYR A 168 25.37 19.78 -5.59
C TYR A 168 26.81 19.47 -5.19
N LYS A 169 27.48 18.52 -5.88
CA LYS A 169 28.85 18.06 -5.63
C LYS A 169 29.11 17.78 -4.14
N ARG A 170 28.19 17.06 -3.49
CA ARG A 170 28.29 16.71 -2.06
C ARG A 170 27.70 15.34 -1.78
N GLU A 171 28.13 14.76 -0.67
CA GLU A 171 27.51 13.54 -0.14
C GLU A 171 26.03 13.78 0.18
N GLN A 172 25.24 12.76 -0.13
CA GLN A 172 23.84 12.68 0.17
C GLN A 172 23.64 11.82 1.40
N ALA A 173 22.88 12.35 2.36
CA ALA A 173 22.41 11.55 3.47
C ALA A 173 21.42 10.48 2.97
N PRO A 174 21.38 9.29 3.60
CA PRO A 174 20.35 8.32 3.29
C PRO A 174 18.96 8.90 3.57
N PRO A 175 17.89 8.35 2.97
CA PRO A 175 16.52 8.76 3.27
C PRO A 175 16.23 8.76 4.78
N LYS A 176 15.38 9.68 5.25
CA LYS A 176 15.06 9.82 6.67
C LYS A 176 14.61 8.48 7.27
N GLY A 177 15.27 8.07 8.36
CA GLY A 177 14.99 6.81 9.05
C GLY A 177 15.64 5.56 8.44
N TRP A 178 16.49 5.72 7.42
CA TRP A 178 17.19 4.63 6.75
C TRP A 178 18.70 4.82 6.80
N THR A 179 19.41 3.69 6.77
CA THR A 179 20.84 3.63 6.46
C THR A 179 21.05 3.17 5.02
N TRP A 180 22.21 3.48 4.44
CA TRP A 180 22.59 2.97 3.12
C TRP A 180 22.66 1.43 3.08
N ALA A 181 23.06 0.80 4.19
CA ALA A 181 23.04 -0.67 4.32
C ALA A 181 21.63 -1.25 4.25
N GLN A 182 20.65 -0.65 4.92
CA GLN A 182 19.24 -1.08 4.83
C GLN A 182 18.68 -0.92 3.41
N ARG A 183 19.11 0.12 2.66
CA ARG A 183 18.75 0.24 1.24
C ARG A 183 19.35 -0.89 0.40
N ALA A 184 20.62 -1.25 0.65
CA ALA A 184 21.26 -2.39 -0.01
C ALA A 184 20.54 -3.71 0.33
N GLU A 185 20.17 -3.94 1.59
CA GLU A 185 19.36 -5.11 2.02
C GLU A 185 18.02 -5.19 1.28
N VAL A 186 17.29 -4.07 1.18
CA VAL A 186 16.01 -4.04 0.45
C VAL A 186 16.24 -4.32 -1.04
N ARG A 187 17.27 -3.75 -1.67
CA ARG A 187 17.61 -4.06 -3.07
C ARG A 187 17.94 -5.54 -3.25
N ALA A 188 18.75 -6.11 -2.35
CA ALA A 188 19.13 -7.52 -2.37
C ALA A 188 17.89 -8.42 -2.25
N LEU A 189 16.99 -8.11 -1.31
CA LEU A 189 15.73 -8.83 -1.14
C LEU A 189 14.84 -8.74 -2.38
N LYS A 190 14.70 -7.54 -2.97
CA LYS A 190 13.92 -7.36 -4.20
C LYS A 190 14.49 -8.19 -5.35
N ASN A 191 15.82 -8.23 -5.48
CA ASN A 191 16.49 -9.01 -6.52
C ASN A 191 16.35 -10.52 -6.27
N ALA A 192 16.48 -10.98 -5.02
CA ALA A 192 16.33 -12.38 -4.67
C ALA A 192 14.89 -12.88 -4.88
N ILE A 193 13.89 -12.06 -4.52
CA ILE A 193 12.47 -12.35 -4.82
C ILE A 193 12.25 -12.49 -6.31
N ARG A 194 12.83 -11.59 -7.12
CA ARG A 194 12.69 -11.65 -8.58
C ARG A 194 13.38 -12.85 -9.20
N ALA A 195 14.51 -13.26 -8.64
CA ALA A 195 15.21 -14.45 -9.08
C ALA A 195 14.42 -15.73 -8.74
N GLU A 196 13.79 -15.80 -7.56
CA GLU A 196 13.04 -17.00 -7.14
C GLU A 196 11.65 -17.10 -7.78
N TYR A 197 10.90 -16.00 -7.86
CA TYR A 197 9.49 -16.01 -8.24
C TYR A 197 9.18 -15.30 -9.56
N GLY A 198 10.15 -14.60 -10.15
CA GLY A 198 9.95 -13.76 -11.34
C GLY A 198 9.45 -12.34 -11.00
N LYS A 199 8.79 -11.70 -11.96
CA LYS A 199 8.19 -10.36 -11.76
C LYS A 199 6.68 -10.51 -11.64
N PRO A 200 6.02 -9.82 -10.69
CA PRO A 200 4.58 -9.82 -10.60
C PRO A 200 3.98 -9.19 -11.86
N THR A 201 2.90 -9.76 -12.37
CA THR A 201 2.11 -9.14 -13.43
C THR A 201 1.32 -7.95 -12.88
N PRO A 202 0.88 -6.99 -13.74
CA PRO A 202 0.03 -5.89 -13.29
C PRO A 202 -1.23 -6.36 -12.55
N ALA A 203 -1.86 -7.45 -13.01
CA ALA A 203 -3.04 -8.03 -12.36
C ALA A 203 -2.73 -8.60 -10.96
N GLU A 204 -1.59 -9.25 -10.79
CA GLU A 204 -1.15 -9.74 -9.47
C GLU A 204 -0.83 -8.59 -8.51
N MET A 205 -0.23 -7.51 -9.04
CA MET A 205 0.02 -6.29 -8.27
C MET A 205 -1.29 -5.63 -7.84
N ALA A 206 -2.26 -5.53 -8.74
CA ALA A 206 -3.59 -5.02 -8.48
C ALA A 206 -4.26 -5.78 -7.34
N GLN A 207 -4.33 -7.11 -7.42
CA GLN A 207 -4.88 -7.93 -6.32
C GLN A 207 -4.17 -7.69 -4.98
N ARG A 208 -2.85 -7.57 -4.98
CA ARG A 208 -2.08 -7.35 -3.75
C ARG A 208 -2.23 -5.95 -3.19
N SER A 209 -2.49 -4.95 -4.03
CA SER A 209 -2.67 -3.56 -3.61
C SER A 209 -3.91 -3.35 -2.73
N TRP A 210 -4.90 -4.24 -2.82
CA TRP A 210 -6.09 -4.25 -1.98
C TRP A 210 -5.87 -4.87 -0.60
N ILE A 211 -4.71 -5.49 -0.35
CA ILE A 211 -4.38 -6.06 0.96
C ILE A 211 -3.59 -5.04 1.76
N VAL A 212 -4.20 -4.52 2.84
CA VAL A 212 -3.59 -3.54 3.73
C VAL A 212 -3.41 -4.16 5.11
N ASP A 213 -2.18 -4.16 5.62
CA ASP A 213 -1.81 -4.76 6.91
C ASP A 213 -2.33 -6.22 7.08
N GLY A 214 -2.39 -6.97 5.97
CA GLY A 214 -2.86 -8.35 5.95
C GLY A 214 -4.39 -8.52 5.84
N VAL A 215 -5.15 -7.43 5.76
CA VAL A 215 -6.61 -7.42 5.60
C VAL A 215 -6.96 -7.09 4.15
N GLU A 216 -7.83 -7.88 3.53
CA GLU A 216 -8.36 -7.59 2.18
C GLU A 216 -9.41 -6.48 2.27
N THR A 217 -9.15 -5.37 1.57
CA THR A 217 -10.04 -4.20 1.51
C THR A 217 -10.76 -4.13 0.17
N VAL A 218 -11.91 -3.47 0.13
CA VAL A 218 -12.71 -3.17 -1.06
C VAL A 218 -12.92 -1.65 -1.19
N PRO A 219 -13.34 -1.11 -2.35
CA PRO A 219 -13.54 0.34 -2.53
C PRO A 219 -14.35 1.02 -1.42
N SER A 220 -15.46 0.40 -0.99
CA SER A 220 -16.32 0.94 0.08
C SER A 220 -15.62 1.08 1.44
N ASP A 221 -14.58 0.29 1.71
CA ASP A 221 -13.82 0.41 2.96
C ASP A 221 -13.02 1.73 3.02
N TRP A 222 -12.86 2.42 1.88
CA TRP A 222 -12.11 3.66 1.73
C TRP A 222 -12.96 4.92 1.56
N GLU A 223 -14.27 4.81 1.38
CA GLU A 223 -15.16 5.95 1.07
C GLU A 223 -15.22 6.95 2.24
N ASP A 224 -15.30 6.45 3.47
CA ASP A 224 -15.43 7.27 4.69
C ASP A 224 -14.08 7.62 5.34
N VAL A 225 -12.96 7.36 4.67
CA VAL A 225 -11.63 7.59 5.25
C VAL A 225 -11.23 9.06 5.08
N THR A 226 -11.37 9.83 6.16
CA THR A 226 -11.04 11.28 6.20
C THR A 226 -9.59 11.58 6.60
N GLU A 227 -8.80 10.56 6.90
CA GLU A 227 -7.43 10.72 7.41
C GLU A 227 -6.47 11.28 6.36
N GLU A 228 -5.79 12.38 6.68
CA GLU A 228 -4.83 13.01 5.76
C GLU A 228 -3.52 12.21 5.64
N SER A 229 -3.15 11.45 6.67
CA SER A 229 -1.92 10.67 6.67
C SER A 229 -2.11 9.36 5.89
N PRO A 230 -1.25 9.05 4.89
CA PRO A 230 -1.34 7.81 4.11
C PRO A 230 -1.45 6.54 4.93
N ARG A 231 -0.72 6.50 6.05
CA ARG A 231 -0.66 5.34 6.93
C ARG A 231 -1.90 5.24 7.82
N LEU A 232 -2.45 6.36 8.27
CA LEU A 232 -3.67 6.37 9.07
C LEU A 232 -4.88 6.03 8.20
N ALA A 233 -4.93 6.56 6.97
CA ALA A 233 -5.96 6.21 5.99
C ALA A 233 -5.99 4.71 5.69
N ALA A 234 -4.81 4.11 5.47
CA ALA A 234 -4.69 2.67 5.27
C ALA A 234 -5.18 1.86 6.48
N LYS A 235 -4.84 2.29 7.69
CA LYS A 235 -5.30 1.65 8.93
C LYS A 235 -6.81 1.77 9.13
N ALA A 236 -7.39 2.94 8.84
CA ALA A 236 -8.84 3.16 8.92
C ALA A 236 -9.59 2.25 7.94
N ALA A 237 -9.12 2.16 6.69
CA ALA A 237 -9.70 1.24 5.72
C ALA A 237 -9.61 -0.24 6.16
N ALA A 238 -8.49 -0.64 6.75
CA ALA A 238 -8.35 -1.99 7.31
C ALA A 238 -9.32 -2.25 8.48
N LEU A 239 -9.58 -1.25 9.33
CA LEU A 239 -10.58 -1.35 10.40
C LEU A 239 -12.01 -1.44 9.84
N ASN A 240 -12.36 -0.61 8.85
CA ASN A 240 -13.65 -0.66 8.17
C ASN A 240 -13.89 -2.04 7.54
N ALA A 241 -12.88 -2.61 6.89
CA ALA A 241 -12.94 -3.96 6.33
C ALA A 241 -13.20 -5.05 7.41
N GLN A 242 -12.55 -4.94 8.57
CA GLN A 242 -12.77 -5.85 9.70
C GLN A 242 -14.17 -5.70 10.30
N ASP A 243 -14.68 -4.48 10.43
CA ASP A 243 -16.03 -4.23 10.94
C ASP A 243 -17.09 -4.71 9.96
N ARG A 244 -16.86 -4.57 8.64
CA ARG A 244 -17.69 -5.20 7.59
C ARG A 244 -17.73 -6.71 7.75
N GLU A 245 -16.58 -7.37 7.86
CA GLU A 245 -16.54 -8.83 8.13
C GLU A 245 -17.25 -9.21 9.44
N ARG A 246 -17.13 -8.40 10.48
CA ARG A 246 -17.81 -8.63 11.77
C ARG A 246 -19.33 -8.55 11.60
N ARG A 247 -19.83 -7.53 10.90
CA ARG A 247 -21.27 -7.35 10.59
C ARG A 247 -21.80 -8.46 9.69
N GLU A 248 -21.00 -8.97 8.76
CA GLU A 248 -21.39 -10.12 7.92
C GLU A 248 -21.48 -11.42 8.73
N LYS A 249 -20.58 -11.64 9.70
CA LYS A 249 -20.59 -12.82 10.59
C LYS A 249 -21.66 -12.73 11.69
N HIS A 250 -21.88 -11.53 12.20
CA HIS A 250 -22.84 -11.19 13.23
C HIS A 250 -23.75 -10.09 12.69
N PRO A 251 -24.68 -10.43 11.78
CA PRO A 251 -25.67 -9.46 11.33
C PRO A 251 -26.37 -8.94 12.59
N PRO A 252 -26.61 -7.63 12.70
CA PRO A 252 -27.37 -7.10 13.82
C PRO A 252 -28.64 -7.94 13.92
N GLU A 253 -28.88 -8.53 15.09
CA GLU A 253 -30.18 -9.13 15.37
C GLU A 253 -31.20 -8.11 14.91
N LYS A 254 -32.14 -8.53 14.06
CA LYS A 254 -33.28 -7.69 13.72
C LYS A 254 -33.94 -7.41 15.06
N GLN A 255 -33.58 -6.28 15.67
CA GLN A 255 -34.37 -5.71 16.74
C GLN A 255 -35.72 -5.55 16.07
N ASP A 256 -36.66 -6.40 16.46
CA ASP A 256 -38.03 -6.32 16.03
C ASP A 256 -38.51 -4.92 16.44
N ALA A 257 -38.36 -3.98 15.52
CA ALA A 257 -38.78 -2.60 15.70
C ALA A 257 -40.30 -2.52 15.92
N GLY A 258 -41.02 -3.64 15.70
CA GLY A 258 -42.43 -3.81 16.03
C GLY A 258 -42.72 -4.17 17.49
N ALA A 259 -41.81 -4.79 18.24
CA ALA A 259 -42.12 -5.24 19.61
C ALA A 259 -41.91 -4.17 20.69
N ALA A 260 -41.07 -3.16 20.42
CA ALA A 260 -40.82 -2.08 21.37
C ALA A 260 -41.74 -0.85 21.19
N PHE A 261 -42.55 -0.81 20.13
CA PHE A 261 -43.46 0.31 19.87
C PHE A 261 -44.88 0.06 20.41
N GLU A 262 -45.31 -1.20 20.59
CA GLU A 262 -46.61 -1.52 21.21
C GLU A 262 -46.59 -1.40 22.74
N ASP A 263 -45.47 -1.68 23.43
CA ASP A 263 -45.38 -1.52 24.89
C ASP A 263 -45.12 -0.07 25.35
N LEU A 264 -44.82 0.87 24.44
CA LEU A 264 -44.57 2.28 24.79
C LEU A 264 -45.79 3.20 24.63
N PHE A 265 -46.91 2.69 24.10
CA PHE A 265 -48.13 3.47 23.85
C PHE A 265 -49.30 3.20 24.82
N ASP A 266 -49.20 2.19 25.68
CA ASP A 266 -50.24 1.91 26.68
C ASP A 266 -50.08 2.69 28.00
N GLU A 267 -49.00 3.47 28.17
CA GLU A 267 -48.79 4.32 29.36
C GLU A 267 -48.45 5.79 29.00
N ALA A 268 -49.27 6.44 28.17
CA ALA A 268 -49.23 7.90 28.07
C ALA A 268 -50.08 8.55 29.17
N PRO A 269 -49.50 9.19 30.20
CA PRO A 269 -50.28 9.94 31.17
C PRO A 269 -50.81 11.23 30.52
N SER A 270 -52.11 11.47 30.68
CA SER A 270 -52.80 12.67 30.19
C SER A 270 -52.30 13.93 30.91
N TRP A 271 -51.24 14.56 30.39
CA TRP A 271 -50.83 15.89 30.86
C TRP A 271 -50.83 16.88 29.71
N GLY A 272 -51.78 17.82 29.80
CA GLY A 272 -51.54 19.23 29.53
C GLY A 272 -51.21 19.61 28.10
N ARG A 273 -52.26 19.97 27.34
CA ARG A 273 -52.15 21.10 26.42
C ARG A 273 -51.69 22.33 27.23
N SER A 274 -50.45 22.75 27.05
CA SER A 274 -50.01 24.10 27.41
C SER A 274 -49.72 24.88 26.13
N GLU A 275 -50.08 26.15 26.19
CA GLU A 275 -50.28 27.09 25.09
C GLU A 275 -49.03 27.32 24.25
N VAL A 276 -49.30 27.51 22.96
CA VAL A 276 -48.41 28.13 21.99
C VAL A 276 -48.17 29.57 22.46
N VAL A 277 -46.94 29.88 22.86
CA VAL A 277 -46.47 31.26 22.95
C VAL A 277 -45.70 31.53 21.66
N GLU A 278 -46.35 32.26 20.76
CA GLU A 278 -45.67 33.01 19.70
C GLU A 278 -44.87 34.12 20.39
N GLU A 279 -43.55 34.08 20.28
CA GLU A 279 -42.71 35.25 20.51
C GLU A 279 -42.02 35.65 19.21
N ALA A 280 -42.03 36.96 19.03
CA ALA A 280 -41.90 37.68 17.79
C ALA A 280 -40.44 37.86 17.34
N GLU A 281 -40.35 38.18 16.06
CA GLU A 281 -39.22 38.74 15.32
C GLU A 281 -38.59 39.94 16.07
N ASP A 282 -37.27 40.07 15.97
CA ASP A 282 -36.63 41.38 15.87
C ASP A 282 -35.50 41.29 14.83
N GLU A 283 -35.66 42.08 13.78
CA GLU A 283 -34.66 42.52 12.81
C GLU A 283 -33.64 43.44 13.51
N ASP A 284 -32.39 43.44 13.01
CA ASP A 284 -31.47 44.58 12.91
C ASP A 284 -30.10 43.99 12.48
N ASP A 285 -29.69 44.08 11.22
CA ASP A 285 -29.20 45.24 10.46
C ASP A 285 -27.80 45.73 10.87
N ALA A 286 -27.04 46.13 9.84
CA ALA A 286 -25.67 46.66 9.81
C ALA A 286 -24.54 45.66 10.16
N GLY A 287 -23.44 45.55 9.41
CA GLY A 287 -22.94 46.38 8.34
C GLY A 287 -21.42 46.23 8.29
N THR A 288 -20.91 46.30 7.06
CA THR A 288 -19.70 47.07 6.72
C THR A 288 -18.30 46.47 7.00
N GLU A 289 -17.58 46.44 5.87
CA GLU A 289 -16.17 46.80 5.69
C GLU A 289 -15.06 45.73 5.75
N ALA A 290 -14.43 45.65 4.58
CA ALA A 290 -13.15 45.08 4.29
C ALA A 290 -12.01 45.72 5.10
N ASN A 291 -10.97 44.94 5.38
CA ASN A 291 -9.63 45.50 5.51
C ASN A 291 -8.58 44.53 4.92
N PRO A 292 -7.77 44.95 3.95
CA PRO A 292 -6.66 44.18 3.41
C PRO A 292 -5.36 44.44 4.20
N GLN A 293 -4.41 43.51 4.04
CA GLN A 293 -2.98 43.58 4.44
C GLN A 293 -2.64 43.43 5.93
N LEU A 294 -1.83 42.42 6.24
CA LEU A 294 -0.43 42.62 6.69
C LEU A 294 0.30 41.29 6.93
N LEU A 295 1.57 41.30 6.47
CA LEU A 295 2.70 40.39 6.72
C LEU A 295 2.87 39.16 5.82
#